data_AF-A0A7Y9N6I1-F1
#
_entry.id   AF-A0A7Y9N6I1-F1
#
_cell.length_a   1.000
_cell.length_b   1.000
_cell.length_c   1.000
_cell.angle_alpha   90.00
_cell.angle_beta   90.00
_cell.angle_gamma   90.00
#
_symmetry.space_group_name_H-M   'P 1'
#
loop_
_entity.id
_entity.type
_entity.pdbx_description
1 polymer ?
#
loop_
_entity_poly.entity_id
_entity_poly.type
_entity_poly.pdbx_seq_one_letter_code
_entity_poly.pdbx_strand_id
1 'polypeptide(L)'
;MQTDIATIYRSAWAFALACPLLFIIPVLVELAQHVVEWRAGMYDGIAGAKAAEGDMLRLQFGFAKTLALLLPGYWFTRYILFDFDARRAARIEWPAIGLWLILFALNGLQQWWALFGPSLTGLMGLSGPAAQWTGYALVLLGSIAGIYFTAWTVAWALGNAAIGPIRSIRIMAGSFWRTVLLILAGVLPLMIVHYALSFGAIVAPAIIDGPLLLLDALVVGLLALTMAGSNAVAARHAAAVKGEDLRPDPAQAPMI
;
A
#
# COMPACT_ATOMS: atom_id res chain seq x y z
N MET A 1 7.30 -16.75 10.62
CA MET A 1 6.03 -15.99 10.69
C MET A 1 6.04 -14.96 11.82
N GLN A 2 6.07 -15.35 13.10
CA GLN A 2 6.10 -14.37 14.21
C GLN A 2 7.28 -13.39 14.11
N THR A 3 8.48 -13.89 13.85
CA THR A 3 9.68 -13.06 13.62
C THR A 3 9.52 -12.11 12.44
N ASP A 4 8.82 -12.55 11.39
CA ASP A 4 8.58 -11.72 10.19
C ASP A 4 7.60 -10.58 10.51
N ILE A 5 6.53 -10.89 11.22
CA ILE A 5 5.55 -9.90 11.70
C ILE A 5 6.26 -8.87 12.59
N ALA A 6 7.03 -9.34 13.59
CA ALA A 6 7.82 -8.46 14.44
C ALA A 6 8.81 -7.60 13.64
N THR A 7 9.43 -8.18 12.60
CA THR A 7 10.32 -7.45 11.70
C THR A 7 9.58 -6.34 10.96
N ILE A 8 8.38 -6.59 10.43
CA ILE A 8 7.59 -5.59 9.71
C ILE A 8 7.32 -4.38 10.60
N TYR A 9 6.75 -4.59 11.79
CA TYR A 9 6.40 -3.49 12.70
C TYR A 9 7.63 -2.76 13.25
N ARG A 10 8.67 -3.49 13.68
CA ARG A 10 9.91 -2.87 14.16
C ARG A 10 10.60 -2.04 13.07
N SER A 11 10.61 -2.55 11.85
CA SER A 11 11.22 -1.85 10.71
C SER A 11 10.42 -0.62 10.33
N ALA A 12 9.07 -0.69 10.36
CA ALA A 12 8.22 0.46 10.09
C ALA A 12 8.50 1.60 11.07
N TRP A 13 8.60 1.29 12.37
CA TRP A 13 8.93 2.28 13.38
C TRP A 13 10.36 2.84 13.21
N ALA A 14 11.35 1.95 13.02
CA ALA A 14 12.73 2.37 12.81
C ALA A 14 12.88 3.26 11.56
N PHE A 15 12.17 2.94 10.48
CA PHE A 15 12.18 3.74 9.26
C PHE A 15 11.46 5.07 9.43
N ALA A 16 10.35 5.12 10.16
CA ALA A 16 9.67 6.38 10.48
C ALA A 16 10.60 7.36 11.21
N LEU A 17 11.48 6.85 12.08
CA LEU A 17 12.49 7.65 12.78
C LEU A 17 13.70 8.00 11.90
N ALA A 18 14.17 7.07 11.06
CA ALA A 18 15.36 7.27 10.23
C ALA A 18 15.07 8.14 8.98
N CYS A 19 13.86 8.06 8.45
CA CYS A 19 13.42 8.72 7.22
C CYS A 19 12.09 9.49 7.47
N PRO A 20 12.04 10.44 8.42
CA PRO A 20 10.80 11.06 8.86
C PRO A 20 10.08 11.82 7.74
N LEU A 21 10.83 12.41 6.81
CA LEU A 21 10.27 13.11 5.65
C LEU A 21 9.54 12.17 4.70
N LEU A 22 9.96 10.91 4.56
CA LEU A 22 9.28 9.94 3.72
C LEU A 22 8.04 9.37 4.43
N PHE A 23 8.16 9.14 5.73
CA PHE A 23 7.05 8.68 6.57
C PHE A 23 5.91 9.70 6.64
N ILE A 24 6.22 10.99 6.74
CA ILE A 24 5.19 12.02 6.93
C ILE A 24 4.35 12.30 5.68
N ILE A 25 4.76 11.83 4.50
CA ILE A 25 4.03 12.05 3.24
C ILE A 25 2.58 11.54 3.31
N PRO A 26 2.32 10.24 3.57
CA PRO A 26 0.94 9.76 3.75
C PRO A 26 0.22 10.43 4.93
N VAL A 27 0.94 10.79 6.00
CA VAL A 27 0.35 11.47 7.17
C VAL A 27 -0.22 12.84 6.79
N LEU A 28 0.54 13.66 6.06
CA LEU A 28 0.10 14.99 5.64
C LEU A 28 -1.07 14.93 4.67
N VAL A 29 -1.06 13.96 3.75
CA VAL A 29 -2.15 13.79 2.79
C VAL A 29 -3.43 13.28 3.48
N GLU A 30 -3.30 12.38 4.45
CA GLU A 30 -4.42 11.94 5.28
C GLU A 30 -5.03 13.11 6.07
N LEU A 31 -4.18 13.92 6.72
CA LEU A 31 -4.64 15.11 7.43
C LEU A 31 -5.37 16.08 6.51
N ALA A 32 -4.88 16.26 5.27
CA ALA A 32 -5.53 17.11 4.30
C ALA A 32 -6.90 16.53 3.87
N GLN A 33 -7.02 15.21 3.71
CA GLN A 33 -8.30 14.55 3.51
C GLN A 33 -9.25 14.78 4.68
N HIS A 34 -8.79 14.62 5.92
CA HIS A 34 -9.62 14.86 7.10
C HIS A 34 -10.12 16.31 7.19
N VAL A 35 -9.31 17.30 6.78
CA VAL A 35 -9.77 18.69 6.70
C VAL A 35 -10.91 18.85 5.69
N VAL A 36 -10.83 18.16 4.54
CA VAL A 36 -11.91 18.15 3.54
C VAL A 36 -13.15 17.44 4.07
N GLU A 37 -12.99 16.29 4.73
CA GLU A 37 -14.08 15.54 5.37
C GLU A 37 -14.79 16.36 6.44
N TRP A 38 -14.03 17.09 7.25
CA TRP A 38 -14.60 17.99 8.26
C TRP A 38 -15.38 19.14 7.63
N ARG A 39 -14.86 19.76 6.57
CA ARG A 39 -15.59 20.81 5.83
C ARG A 39 -16.84 20.29 5.14
N ALA A 40 -16.87 19.01 4.76
CA ALA A 40 -18.04 18.34 4.22
C ALA A 40 -19.07 17.93 5.28
N GLY A 41 -18.81 18.20 6.57
CA GLY A 41 -19.69 17.85 7.69
C GLY A 41 -19.66 16.35 8.04
N MET A 42 -18.64 15.60 7.60
CA MET A 42 -18.56 14.15 7.83
C MET A 42 -18.56 13.78 9.32
N TYR A 43 -17.99 14.63 10.18
CA TYR A 43 -17.89 14.40 11.62
C TYR A 43 -19.04 15.00 12.43
N ASP A 44 -20.06 15.59 11.77
CA ASP A 44 -21.27 16.10 12.44
C ASP A 44 -22.28 14.97 12.79
N GLY A 45 -21.79 13.75 12.96
CA GLY A 45 -22.57 12.53 13.18
C GLY A 45 -22.86 11.71 11.92
N ILE A 46 -23.60 10.61 12.11
CA ILE A 46 -23.86 9.60 11.06
C ILE A 46 -24.55 10.18 9.82
N ALA A 47 -25.45 11.15 10.02
CA ALA A 47 -26.14 11.81 8.90
C ALA A 47 -25.17 12.63 8.04
N GLY A 48 -24.27 13.39 8.68
CA GLY A 48 -23.21 14.14 7.99
C GLY A 48 -22.26 13.22 7.24
N ALA A 49 -21.84 12.11 7.88
CA ALA A 49 -21.00 11.10 7.24
C ALA A 49 -21.62 10.53 5.95
N LYS A 50 -22.91 10.18 5.98
CA LYS A 50 -23.63 9.69 4.79
C LYS A 50 -23.77 10.76 3.71
N ALA A 51 -24.00 12.02 4.09
CA ALA A 51 -24.11 13.11 3.13
C ALA A 51 -22.77 13.38 2.43
N ALA A 52 -21.65 13.25 3.15
CA ALA A 52 -20.31 13.43 2.63
C ALA A 52 -19.83 12.26 1.74
N GLU A 53 -20.51 11.10 1.72
CA GLU A 53 -20.08 9.92 0.93
C GLU A 53 -19.88 10.26 -0.55
N GLY A 54 -20.78 11.05 -1.14
CA GLY A 54 -20.73 11.46 -2.54
C GLY A 54 -19.91 12.72 -2.82
N ASP A 55 -19.26 13.32 -1.82
CA ASP A 55 -18.51 14.57 -2.01
C ASP A 55 -17.30 14.36 -2.93
N MET A 56 -17.28 15.08 -4.05
CA MET A 56 -16.26 14.91 -5.09
C MET A 56 -14.87 15.31 -4.61
N LEU A 57 -14.77 16.36 -3.78
CA LEU A 57 -13.47 16.82 -3.26
C LEU A 57 -12.92 15.78 -2.28
N ARG A 58 -13.78 15.20 -1.43
CA ARG A 58 -13.43 14.08 -0.55
C ARG A 58 -12.91 12.89 -1.33
N LEU A 59 -13.57 12.51 -2.44
CA LEU A 59 -13.12 11.40 -3.31
C LEU A 59 -11.76 11.70 -3.96
N GLN A 60 -11.53 12.94 -4.40
CA GLN A 60 -10.23 13.35 -4.96
C GLN A 60 -9.10 13.29 -3.91
N PHE A 61 -9.36 13.72 -2.68
CA PHE A 61 -8.41 13.59 -1.58
C PHE A 61 -8.22 12.13 -1.15
N GLY A 62 -9.27 11.32 -1.20
CA GLY A 62 -9.20 9.87 -1.05
C GLY A 62 -8.28 9.22 -2.09
N PHE A 63 -8.38 9.63 -3.35
CA PHE A 63 -7.45 9.19 -4.39
C PHE A 63 -6.02 9.65 -4.09
N ALA A 64 -5.81 10.92 -3.74
CA ALA A 64 -4.49 11.43 -3.38
C ALA A 64 -3.87 10.66 -2.19
N LYS A 65 -4.65 10.33 -1.16
CA LYS A 65 -4.26 9.46 -0.04
C LYS A 65 -3.76 8.11 -0.55
N THR A 66 -4.51 7.45 -1.44
CA THR A 66 -4.08 6.14 -1.96
C THR A 66 -2.75 6.20 -2.69
N LEU A 67 -2.47 7.28 -3.43
CA LEU A 67 -1.15 7.49 -4.05
C LEU A 67 -0.06 7.75 -3.00
N ALA A 68 -0.36 8.56 -1.99
CA ALA A 68 0.56 8.89 -0.92
C ALA A 68 0.95 7.66 -0.08
N LEU A 69 0.04 6.70 0.10
CA LEU A 69 0.30 5.40 0.74
C LEU A 69 1.31 4.54 -0.03
N LEU A 70 1.30 4.61 -1.37
CA LEU A 70 2.20 3.83 -2.21
C LEU A 70 3.63 4.39 -2.22
N LEU A 71 3.76 5.71 -2.04
CA LEU A 71 5.01 6.43 -2.25
C LEU A 71 6.15 5.94 -1.34
N PRO A 72 5.99 5.81 0.00
CA PRO A 72 7.03 5.30 0.89
C PRO A 72 7.45 3.87 0.55
N GLY A 73 6.60 3.10 -0.15
CA GLY A 73 6.83 1.71 -0.49
C GLY A 73 8.12 1.47 -1.28
N TYR A 74 8.55 2.41 -2.13
CA TYR A 74 9.84 2.33 -2.84
C TYR A 74 11.01 2.24 -1.86
N TRP A 75 11.16 3.27 -1.02
CA TRP A 75 12.27 3.38 -0.08
C TRP A 75 12.18 2.36 1.04
N PHE A 76 10.97 2.05 1.52
CA PHE A 76 10.81 1.09 2.62
C PHE A 76 11.10 -0.35 2.20
N THR A 77 10.73 -0.73 0.97
CA THR A 77 11.11 -2.03 0.40
C THR A 77 12.63 -2.16 0.32
N ARG A 78 13.31 -1.11 -0.18
CA ARG A 78 14.78 -1.04 -0.23
C ARG A 78 15.40 -1.08 1.16
N TYR A 79 14.81 -0.40 2.15
CA TYR A 79 15.27 -0.43 3.54
C TYR A 79 15.28 -1.86 4.09
N ILE A 80 14.20 -2.63 3.91
CA ILE A 80 14.13 -4.01 4.40
C ILE A 80 15.12 -4.93 3.66
N LEU A 81 15.36 -4.70 2.37
CA LEU A 81 16.18 -5.58 1.52
C LEU A 81 17.65 -5.17 1.39
N PHE A 82 18.00 -3.98 1.88
CA PHE A 82 19.38 -3.55 2.11
C PHE A 82 19.73 -3.61 3.59
N ASP A 83 19.23 -4.64 4.29
CA ASP A 83 19.60 -4.95 5.66
C ASP A 83 19.42 -3.78 6.64
N PHE A 84 18.35 -3.01 6.44
CA PHE A 84 17.98 -1.86 7.27
C PHE A 84 18.96 -0.68 7.18
N ASP A 85 19.70 -0.55 6.07
CA ASP A 85 20.50 0.64 5.76
C ASP A 85 19.63 1.78 5.22
N ALA A 86 19.25 2.70 6.11
CA ALA A 86 18.45 3.88 5.76
C ALA A 86 19.13 4.79 4.74
N ARG A 87 20.46 4.95 4.81
CA ARG A 87 21.20 5.84 3.90
C ARG A 87 21.21 5.29 2.49
N ARG A 88 21.40 3.99 2.33
CA ARG A 88 21.33 3.32 1.03
C ARG A 88 19.90 3.28 0.49
N ALA A 89 18.94 2.96 1.35
CA ALA A 89 17.53 2.88 0.96
C ALA A 89 16.97 4.21 0.45
N ALA A 90 17.34 5.33 1.09
CA ALA A 90 16.90 6.67 0.73
C ALA A 90 17.38 7.16 -0.65
N ARG A 91 18.41 6.53 -1.22
CA ARG A 91 18.94 6.91 -2.54
C ARG A 91 17.96 6.57 -3.64
N ILE A 92 17.74 7.55 -4.51
CA ILE A 92 17.03 7.37 -5.77
C ILE A 92 18.05 6.86 -6.79
N GLU A 93 17.88 5.63 -7.24
CA GLU A 93 18.82 4.96 -8.14
C GLU A 93 18.10 4.53 -9.42
N TRP A 94 18.77 4.72 -10.57
CA TRP A 94 18.35 4.15 -11.84
C TRP A 94 18.98 2.76 -12.03
N PRO A 95 18.25 1.78 -12.60
CA PRO A 95 16.90 1.87 -13.16
C PRO A 95 15.76 1.71 -12.14
N ALA A 96 16.07 1.48 -10.85
CA ALA A 96 15.11 1.14 -9.81
C ALA A 96 13.93 2.11 -9.69
N ILE A 97 14.19 3.42 -9.63
CA ILE A 97 13.12 4.41 -9.54
C ILE A 97 12.24 4.41 -10.78
N GLY A 98 12.81 4.23 -11.97
CA GLY A 98 12.07 4.17 -13.23
C GLY A 98 11.11 2.99 -13.29
N LEU A 99 11.59 1.79 -12.94
CA LEU A 99 10.78 0.60 -12.87
C LEU A 99 9.67 0.74 -11.82
N TRP A 100 9.99 1.24 -10.64
CA TRP A 100 8.99 1.49 -9.61
C TRP A 100 7.96 2.54 -10.03
N LEU A 101 8.35 3.62 -10.73
CA LEU A 101 7.42 4.64 -11.23
C LEU A 101 6.41 4.06 -12.22
N ILE A 102 6.77 3.06 -13.02
CA ILE A 102 5.82 2.34 -13.88
C ILE A 102 4.77 1.63 -13.01
N LEU A 103 5.19 0.91 -11.97
CA LEU A 103 4.26 0.22 -11.07
C LEU A 103 3.40 1.21 -10.28
N PHE A 104 3.97 2.33 -9.85
CA PHE A 104 3.26 3.42 -9.17
C PHE A 104 2.19 4.01 -10.09
N ALA A 105 2.53 4.30 -11.36
CA ALA A 105 1.58 4.83 -12.34
C ALA A 105 0.47 3.83 -12.66
N LEU A 106 0.78 2.54 -12.81
CA LEU A 106 -0.22 1.49 -13.04
C LEU A 106 -1.17 1.35 -11.85
N ASN A 107 -0.65 1.34 -10.62
CA ASN A 107 -1.49 1.34 -9.42
C ASN A 107 -2.33 2.61 -9.32
N GLY A 108 -1.75 3.78 -9.60
CA GLY A 108 -2.48 5.04 -9.63
C GLY A 108 -3.61 5.04 -10.64
N LEU A 109 -3.37 4.56 -11.86
CA LEU A 109 -4.41 4.42 -12.88
C LEU A 109 -5.50 3.44 -12.45
N GLN A 110 -5.13 2.31 -11.84
CA GLN A 110 -6.09 1.35 -11.31
C GLN A 110 -6.96 1.96 -10.21
N GLN A 111 -6.38 2.69 -9.25
CA GLN A 111 -7.12 3.34 -8.16
C GLN A 111 -8.01 4.46 -8.69
N TRP A 112 -7.50 5.25 -9.63
CA TRP A 112 -8.29 6.28 -10.30
C TRP A 112 -9.50 5.67 -11.01
N TRP A 113 -9.29 4.60 -11.77
CA TRP A 113 -10.36 3.90 -12.47
C TRP A 113 -11.38 3.31 -11.49
N ALA A 114 -10.93 2.74 -10.38
CA ALA A 114 -11.84 2.19 -9.37
C ALA A 114 -12.74 3.25 -8.73
N LEU A 115 -12.27 4.50 -8.62
CA LEU A 115 -13.02 5.61 -8.02
C LEU A 115 -13.87 6.40 -9.02
N PHE A 116 -13.36 6.62 -10.24
CA PHE A 116 -13.94 7.54 -11.21
C PHE A 116 -14.31 6.90 -12.54
N GLY A 117 -13.84 5.68 -12.80
CA GLY A 117 -14.08 4.96 -14.03
C GLY A 117 -15.43 4.23 -14.05
N PRO A 118 -15.93 3.88 -15.23
CA PRO A 118 -17.09 3.00 -15.34
C PRO A 118 -16.76 1.61 -14.78
N SER A 119 -17.77 0.91 -14.26
CA SER A 119 -17.58 -0.48 -13.82
C SER A 119 -17.17 -1.36 -15.01
N LEU A 120 -16.17 -2.23 -14.80
CA LEU A 120 -15.72 -3.15 -15.85
C LEU A 120 -16.85 -4.06 -16.32
N THR A 121 -17.72 -4.48 -15.41
CA THR A 121 -18.90 -5.29 -15.73
C THR A 121 -19.94 -4.52 -16.53
N GLY A 122 -20.09 -3.21 -16.29
CA GLY A 122 -20.90 -2.32 -17.11
C GLY A 122 -20.34 -2.18 -18.54
N LEU A 123 -19.02 -2.07 -18.70
CA LEU A 123 -18.37 -2.08 -20.02
C LEU A 123 -18.56 -3.41 -20.77
N MET A 124 -18.71 -4.51 -20.04
CA MET A 124 -19.05 -5.82 -20.60
C MET A 124 -20.54 -5.99 -20.91
N GLY A 125 -21.37 -4.97 -20.67
CA GLY A 125 -22.82 -5.03 -20.85
C GLY A 125 -23.56 -5.88 -19.80
N LEU A 126 -22.90 -6.23 -18.68
CA LEU A 126 -23.51 -6.99 -17.61
C LEU A 126 -24.32 -6.07 -16.69
N SER A 127 -25.44 -6.58 -16.19
CA SER A 127 -26.27 -5.91 -15.19
C SER A 127 -26.80 -6.89 -14.14
N GLY A 128 -27.37 -6.34 -13.06
CA GLY A 128 -27.98 -7.13 -11.98
C GLY A 128 -27.00 -8.09 -11.28
N PRO A 129 -27.48 -9.26 -10.81
CA PRO A 129 -26.66 -10.22 -10.06
C PRO A 129 -25.44 -10.73 -10.84
N ALA A 130 -25.53 -10.87 -12.17
CA ALA A 130 -24.41 -11.33 -12.99
C ALA A 130 -23.24 -10.33 -12.99
N ALA A 131 -23.53 -9.03 -13.04
CA ALA A 131 -22.51 -7.99 -12.90
C ALA A 131 -21.87 -8.00 -11.51
N GLN A 132 -22.67 -8.23 -10.46
CA GLN A 132 -22.16 -8.29 -9.08
C GLN A 132 -21.19 -9.47 -8.88
N TRP A 133 -21.61 -10.69 -9.24
CA TRP A 133 -20.77 -11.88 -9.08
C TRP A 133 -19.51 -11.84 -9.95
N THR A 134 -19.63 -11.35 -11.19
CA THR A 134 -18.46 -11.13 -12.06
C THR A 134 -17.51 -10.11 -11.43
N GLY A 135 -18.03 -9.03 -10.86
CA GLY A 135 -17.23 -8.03 -10.14
C GLY A 135 -16.44 -8.63 -8.98
N TYR A 136 -17.10 -9.43 -8.13
CA TYR A 136 -16.43 -10.14 -7.03
C TYR A 136 -15.36 -11.12 -7.53
N ALA A 137 -15.64 -11.87 -8.60
CA ALA A 137 -14.68 -12.78 -9.21
C ALA A 137 -13.44 -12.02 -9.74
N LEU A 138 -13.62 -10.87 -10.40
CA LEU A 138 -12.52 -10.05 -10.90
C LEU A 138 -11.64 -9.51 -9.75
N VAL A 139 -12.25 -9.03 -8.66
CA VAL A 139 -11.51 -8.57 -7.47
C VAL A 139 -10.74 -9.73 -6.83
N LEU A 140 -11.35 -10.90 -6.71
CA LEU A 140 -10.70 -12.09 -6.16
C LEU A 140 -9.51 -12.53 -7.03
N LEU A 141 -9.69 -12.61 -8.34
CA LEU A 141 -8.63 -12.97 -9.29
C LEU A 141 -7.49 -11.95 -9.26
N GLY A 142 -7.82 -10.65 -9.22
CA GLY A 142 -6.84 -9.58 -9.08
C GLY A 142 -6.05 -9.68 -7.77
N SER A 143 -6.73 -9.99 -6.66
CA SER A 143 -6.09 -10.19 -5.35
C SER A 143 -5.15 -11.40 -5.37
N ILE A 144 -5.56 -12.52 -5.97
CA ILE A 144 -4.72 -13.72 -6.13
C ILE A 144 -3.50 -13.39 -7.00
N ALA A 145 -3.70 -12.69 -8.13
CA ALA A 145 -2.61 -12.27 -9.00
C ALA A 145 -1.62 -11.35 -8.27
N GLY A 146 -2.10 -10.43 -7.45
CA GLY A 146 -1.27 -9.54 -6.62
C GLY A 146 -0.29 -10.30 -5.71
N ILE A 147 -0.74 -11.41 -5.11
CA ILE A 147 0.14 -12.29 -4.31
C ILE A 147 1.28 -12.86 -5.18
N TYR A 148 0.96 -13.34 -6.38
CA TYR A 148 1.99 -13.89 -7.28
C TYR A 148 2.89 -12.84 -7.93
N PHE A 149 2.45 -11.58 -7.99
CA PHE A 149 3.24 -10.44 -8.49
C PHE A 149 4.07 -9.75 -7.41
N THR A 150 4.03 -10.21 -6.16
CA THR A 150 4.76 -9.60 -5.04
C THR A 150 6.28 -9.56 -5.25
N ALA A 151 6.89 -10.62 -5.80
CA ALA A 151 8.33 -10.61 -6.06
C ALA A 151 8.71 -9.65 -7.21
N TRP A 152 7.85 -9.51 -8.22
CA TRP A 152 8.04 -8.56 -9.33
C TRP A 152 8.05 -7.11 -8.81
N THR A 153 7.04 -6.73 -8.03
CA THR A 153 6.93 -5.36 -7.52
C THR A 153 8.10 -4.98 -6.61
N VAL A 154 8.54 -5.93 -5.78
CA VAL A 154 9.68 -5.78 -4.89
C VAL A 154 11.00 -5.69 -5.66
N ALA A 155 11.23 -6.61 -6.62
CA ALA A 155 12.46 -6.64 -7.41
C ALA A 155 12.65 -5.37 -8.25
N TRP A 156 11.57 -4.82 -8.80
CA TRP A 156 11.62 -3.57 -9.56
C TRP A 156 11.99 -2.37 -8.68
N ALA A 157 11.54 -2.32 -7.42
CA ALA A 157 12.01 -1.30 -6.47
C ALA A 157 13.51 -1.41 -6.13
N LEU A 158 14.11 -2.59 -6.35
CA LEU A 158 15.56 -2.83 -6.24
C LEU A 158 16.32 -2.59 -7.54
N GLY A 159 15.64 -2.33 -8.66
CA GLY A 159 16.27 -2.14 -9.97
C GLY A 159 16.50 -3.43 -10.76
N ASN A 160 15.93 -4.55 -10.33
CA ASN A 160 16.08 -5.83 -11.02
C ASN A 160 14.98 -6.03 -12.08
N ALA A 161 15.26 -5.61 -13.31
CA ALA A 161 14.37 -5.82 -14.45
C ALA A 161 14.25 -7.28 -14.89
N ALA A 162 15.18 -8.16 -14.50
CA ALA A 162 15.17 -9.57 -14.88
C ALA A 162 14.08 -10.39 -14.18
N ILE A 163 13.46 -9.83 -13.13
CA ILE A 163 12.28 -10.41 -12.47
C ILE A 163 11.04 -9.67 -12.97
N GLY A 164 10.46 -10.17 -14.06
CA GLY A 164 9.14 -9.77 -14.55
C GLY A 164 7.99 -10.60 -13.95
N PRO A 165 6.74 -10.39 -14.41
CA PRO A 165 5.55 -11.06 -13.87
C PRO A 165 5.64 -12.59 -13.84
N ILE A 166 6.12 -13.19 -14.94
CA ILE A 166 6.23 -14.65 -15.07
C ILE A 166 7.27 -15.23 -14.08
N ARG A 167 8.42 -14.56 -13.93
CA ARG A 167 9.45 -15.00 -12.98
C ARG A 167 8.97 -14.82 -11.54
N SER A 168 8.24 -13.75 -11.26
CA SER A 168 7.59 -13.55 -9.95
C SER A 168 6.61 -14.67 -9.60
N ILE A 169 5.77 -15.11 -10.55
CA ILE A 169 4.87 -16.26 -10.32
C ILE A 169 5.69 -17.50 -9.91
N ARG A 170 6.81 -17.77 -10.60
CA ARG A 170 7.69 -18.92 -10.28
C ARG A 170 8.33 -18.79 -8.90
N ILE A 171 8.80 -17.60 -8.52
CA ILE A 171 9.38 -17.32 -7.20
C ILE A 171 8.33 -17.49 -6.10
N MET A 172 7.13 -16.92 -6.30
CA MET A 172 6.05 -16.92 -5.32
C MET A 172 5.29 -18.25 -5.26
N ALA A 173 5.49 -19.16 -6.22
CA ALA A 173 4.85 -20.48 -6.25
C ALA A 173 5.15 -21.30 -4.98
N GLY A 174 4.08 -21.71 -4.30
CA GLY A 174 4.15 -22.42 -3.00
C GLY A 174 4.15 -21.49 -1.78
N SER A 175 4.22 -20.18 -1.96
CA SER A 175 4.22 -19.20 -0.84
C SER A 175 2.88 -18.47 -0.66
N PHE A 176 1.81 -18.91 -1.34
CA PHE A 176 0.52 -18.20 -1.38
C PHE A 176 -0.05 -17.92 0.01
N TRP A 177 -0.38 -18.96 0.79
CA TRP A 177 -1.00 -18.81 2.11
C TRP A 177 -0.12 -18.07 3.09
N ARG A 178 1.19 -18.31 3.02
CA ARG A 178 2.15 -17.59 3.86
C ARG A 178 2.13 -16.09 3.57
N THR A 179 2.08 -15.71 2.30
CA THR A 179 2.05 -14.30 1.87
C THR A 179 0.73 -13.65 2.28
N VAL A 180 -0.40 -14.33 2.06
CA VAL A 180 -1.72 -13.87 2.50
C VAL A 180 -1.74 -13.63 4.01
N LEU A 181 -1.31 -14.60 4.82
CA LEU A 181 -1.27 -14.46 6.27
C LEU A 181 -0.33 -13.34 6.74
N LEU A 182 0.80 -13.15 6.05
CA LEU A 182 1.73 -12.08 6.40
C LEU A 182 1.17 -10.70 6.09
N ILE A 183 0.53 -10.53 4.93
CA ILE A 183 -0.17 -9.28 4.56
C ILE A 183 -1.29 -9.01 5.56
N LEU A 184 -2.13 -10.00 5.88
CA LEU A 184 -3.19 -9.84 6.87
C LEU A 184 -2.61 -9.42 8.24
N ALA A 185 -1.55 -10.08 8.71
CA ALA A 185 -0.93 -9.75 10.00
C ALA A 185 -0.23 -8.38 10.01
N GLY A 186 0.31 -7.93 8.88
CA GLY A 186 0.94 -6.61 8.75
C GLY A 186 -0.06 -5.46 8.58
N VAL A 187 -1.20 -5.71 7.93
CA VAL A 187 -2.15 -4.68 7.51
C VAL A 187 -3.35 -4.59 8.45
N LEU A 188 -3.98 -5.73 8.77
CA LEU A 188 -5.27 -5.77 9.46
C LEU A 188 -5.25 -5.08 10.84
N PRO A 189 -4.24 -5.23 11.70
CA PRO A 189 -4.22 -4.56 13.00
C PRO A 189 -4.25 -3.03 12.87
N LEU A 190 -3.45 -2.45 11.97
CA LEU A 190 -3.44 -1.00 11.75
C LEU A 190 -4.69 -0.52 11.02
N MET A 191 -5.26 -1.32 10.11
CA MET A 191 -6.56 -1.02 9.50
C MET A 191 -7.69 -0.96 10.54
N ILE A 192 -7.71 -1.86 11.52
CA ILE A 192 -8.71 -1.84 12.60
C ILE A 192 -8.55 -0.56 13.42
N VAL A 193 -7.32 -0.19 13.78
CA VAL A 193 -7.06 1.05 14.52
C VAL A 193 -7.47 2.27 13.70
N HIS A 194 -7.13 2.31 12.42
CA HIS A 194 -7.52 3.39 11.49
C HIS A 194 -9.04 3.59 11.48
N TYR A 195 -9.79 2.52 11.24
CA TYR A 195 -11.25 2.60 11.26
C TYR A 195 -11.81 2.96 12.64
N ALA A 196 -11.25 2.44 13.73
CA ALA A 196 -11.71 2.77 15.07
C ALA A 196 -11.53 4.27 15.39
N LEU A 197 -10.42 4.88 14.97
CA LEU A 197 -10.16 6.31 15.16
C LEU A 197 -11.07 7.17 14.27
N SER A 198 -11.17 6.83 12.99
CA SER A 198 -11.99 7.55 12.01
C SER A 198 -13.49 7.48 12.35
N PHE A 199 -14.02 6.29 12.66
CA PHE A 199 -15.40 6.15 13.12
C PHE A 199 -15.61 6.74 14.51
N GLY A 200 -14.61 6.66 15.38
CA GLY A 200 -14.62 7.31 16.69
C GLY A 200 -14.86 8.80 16.58
N ALA A 201 -14.20 9.48 15.64
CA ALA A 201 -14.38 10.92 15.40
C ALA A 201 -15.79 11.30 14.92
N ILE A 202 -16.56 10.38 14.33
CA ILE A 202 -17.95 10.66 13.90
C ILE A 202 -18.91 10.68 15.10
N VAL A 203 -18.62 9.91 16.16
CA VAL A 203 -19.51 9.74 17.31
C VAL A 203 -19.02 10.45 18.57
N ALA A 204 -17.78 10.91 18.57
CA ALA A 204 -17.15 11.60 19.67
C ALA A 204 -17.62 13.06 19.80
N PRO A 205 -17.40 13.69 20.97
CA PRO A 205 -17.55 15.14 21.08
C PRO A 205 -16.51 15.87 20.22
N ALA A 206 -16.93 16.92 19.51
CA ALA A 206 -16.11 17.65 18.54
C ALA A 206 -14.73 18.14 19.06
N ILE A 207 -14.57 18.28 20.37
CA ILE A 207 -13.30 18.68 21.00
C ILE A 207 -12.18 17.65 20.81
N ILE A 208 -12.50 16.37 20.58
CA ILE A 208 -11.51 15.31 20.40
C ILE A 208 -11.32 14.86 18.94
N ASP A 209 -12.07 15.40 17.98
CA ASP A 209 -11.96 15.04 16.57
C ASP A 209 -10.54 15.29 16.05
N GLY A 210 -10.01 16.50 16.26
CA GLY A 210 -8.66 16.85 15.83
C GLY A 210 -7.59 15.87 16.33
N PRO A 211 -7.48 15.60 17.65
CA PRO A 211 -6.59 14.58 18.18
C PRO A 211 -6.80 13.17 17.60
N LEU A 212 -8.04 12.71 17.44
CA LEU A 212 -8.34 11.39 16.87
C LEU A 212 -7.87 11.30 15.41
N LEU A 213 -8.15 12.33 14.61
CA LEU A 213 -7.79 12.40 13.19
C LEU A 213 -6.28 12.58 12.99
N LEU A 214 -5.58 13.26 13.92
CA LEU A 214 -4.13 13.31 13.91
C LEU A 214 -3.51 11.95 14.21
N LEU A 215 -4.01 11.24 15.21
CA LEU A 215 -3.58 9.88 15.52
C LEU A 215 -3.87 8.93 14.36
N ASP A 216 -5.02 9.11 13.72
CA ASP A 216 -5.43 8.32 12.56
C ASP A 216 -4.43 8.49 11.40
N ALA A 217 -4.08 9.73 11.07
CA ALA A 217 -3.08 10.03 10.06
C ALA A 217 -1.72 9.41 10.34
N LEU A 218 -1.28 9.38 11.60
CA LEU A 218 -0.03 8.71 12.00
C LEU A 218 -0.12 7.19 11.81
N VAL A 219 -1.27 6.59 12.15
CA VAL A 219 -1.55 5.16 11.92
C VAL A 219 -1.54 4.84 10.44
N VAL A 220 -2.13 5.69 9.60
CA VAL A 220 -2.10 5.58 8.13
C VAL A 220 -0.67 5.63 7.58
N GLY A 221 0.19 6.49 8.14
CA GLY A 221 1.62 6.51 7.81
C GLY A 221 2.32 5.18 8.13
N LEU A 222 2.03 4.58 9.28
CA LEU A 222 2.59 3.27 9.65
C LEU A 222 2.02 2.15 8.78
N LEU A 223 0.74 2.21 8.47
CA LEU A 223 0.04 1.27 7.60
C LEU A 223 0.68 1.22 6.21
N ALA A 224 1.03 2.37 5.62
CA ALA A 224 1.76 2.44 4.36
C ALA A 224 3.04 1.59 4.39
N LEU A 225 3.81 1.72 5.49
CA LEU A 225 5.04 0.98 5.69
C LEU A 225 4.75 -0.51 5.89
N THR A 226 3.78 -0.89 6.75
CA THR A 226 3.52 -2.32 7.00
C THR A 226 2.96 -3.05 5.78
N MET A 227 2.19 -2.37 4.91
CA MET A 227 1.77 -2.88 3.61
C MET A 227 2.98 -3.22 2.74
N ALA A 228 3.88 -2.26 2.52
CA ALA A 228 5.09 -2.47 1.72
C ALA A 228 6.03 -3.49 2.35
N GLY A 229 6.18 -3.46 3.68
CA GLY A 229 7.03 -4.38 4.43
C GLY A 229 6.55 -5.82 4.39
N SER A 230 5.24 -6.04 4.43
CA SER A 230 4.65 -7.37 4.27
C SER A 230 5.02 -7.97 2.92
N ASN A 231 4.93 -7.19 1.85
CA ASN A 231 5.32 -7.60 0.51
C ASN A 231 6.83 -7.88 0.41
N ALA A 232 7.68 -6.99 0.94
CA ALA A 232 9.12 -7.15 0.92
C ALA A 232 9.58 -8.41 1.67
N VAL A 233 9.04 -8.65 2.86
CA VAL A 233 9.40 -9.81 3.69
C VAL A 233 8.85 -11.11 3.07
N ALA A 234 7.64 -11.09 2.49
CA ALA A 234 7.10 -12.24 1.77
C ALA A 234 7.96 -12.61 0.55
N ALA A 235 8.29 -11.62 -0.29
CA ALA A 235 9.14 -11.82 -1.46
C ALA A 235 10.52 -12.35 -1.07
N ARG A 236 11.16 -11.75 -0.06
CA ARG A 236 12.48 -12.18 0.45
C ARG A 236 12.44 -13.64 0.89
N HIS A 237 11.40 -14.03 1.62
CA HIS A 237 11.25 -15.42 2.06
C HIS A 237 11.06 -16.38 0.88
N ALA A 238 10.16 -16.05 -0.05
CA ALA A 238 9.89 -16.89 -1.22
C ALA A 238 11.14 -17.06 -2.10
N ALA A 239 11.88 -15.97 -2.34
CA ALA A 239 13.13 -15.99 -3.09
C ALA A 239 14.21 -16.83 -2.38
N ALA A 240 14.39 -16.66 -1.07
CA ALA A 240 15.35 -17.43 -0.28
C ALA A 240 15.07 -18.94 -0.33
N VAL A 241 13.80 -19.36 -0.22
CA VAL A 241 13.40 -20.78 -0.34
C VAL A 241 13.74 -21.37 -1.71
N LYS A 242 13.77 -20.54 -2.76
CA LYS A 242 14.07 -20.94 -4.13
C LYS A 242 15.53 -20.70 -4.55
N GLY A 243 16.37 -20.15 -3.68
CA GLY A 243 17.75 -19.78 -4.01
C GLY A 243 17.87 -18.65 -5.03
N GLU A 244 16.86 -17.78 -5.12
CA GLU A 244 16.82 -16.65 -6.04
C GLU A 244 17.22 -15.35 -5.30
N ASP A 245 17.94 -14.45 -5.97
CA ASP A 245 18.21 -13.10 -5.46
C ASP A 245 17.23 -12.10 -6.10
N LEU A 246 16.59 -11.27 -5.28
CA LEU A 246 15.69 -10.21 -5.73
C LEU A 246 16.47 -8.99 -6.23
N ARG A 247 17.72 -8.84 -5.81
CA ARG A 247 18.60 -7.73 -6.22
C ARG A 247 19.14 -7.98 -7.64
N PRO A 248 19.48 -6.92 -8.38
CA PRO A 248 20.12 -7.08 -9.68
C PRO A 248 21.47 -7.79 -9.52
N ASP A 249 21.84 -8.58 -10.52
CA ASP A 249 23.17 -9.19 -10.60
C ASP A 249 24.23 -8.07 -10.63
N PRO A 250 25.27 -8.11 -9.78
CA PRO A 250 26.38 -7.16 -9.83
C PRO A 250 27.00 -6.99 -11.23
N ALA A 251 26.99 -8.05 -12.06
CA ALA A 251 27.50 -8.02 -13.42
C ALA A 251 26.57 -7.28 -14.41
N GLN A 252 25.31 -7.04 -14.02
CA GLN A 252 24.31 -6.31 -14.81
C GLN A 252 24.01 -4.92 -14.24
N ALA A 253 24.67 -4.52 -13.16
CA ALA A 253 24.58 -3.17 -12.65
C ALA A 253 25.18 -2.22 -13.71
N PRO A 254 24.45 -1.18 -14.17
CA PRO A 254 25.02 -0.21 -15.10
C PRO A 254 26.26 0.38 -14.43
N MET A 255 27.40 0.35 -15.12
CA MET A 255 28.56 1.15 -14.70
C MET A 255 28.15 2.60 -14.80
N ILE A 256 27.90 3.23 -13.66
CA ILE A 256 27.65 4.67 -13.53
C ILE A 256 28.99 5.37 -13.37
#